data_AF-A0A977LBW8-F1
#
_entry.id   AF-A0A977LBW8-F1
#
_cell.length_a   1.000
_cell.length_b   1.000
_cell.length_c   1.000
_cell.angle_alpha   90.00
_cell.angle_beta   90.00
_cell.angle_gamma   90.00
#
_symmetry.space_group_name_H-M   'P 1'
#
loop_
_entity.id
_entity.type
_entity.pdbx_description
1 polymer ?
#
loop_
_entity_poly.entity_id
_entity_poly.type
_entity_poly.pdbx_seq_one_letter_code
_entity_poly.pdbx_strand_id
1 'polypeptide(L)'
;MPLSPQEVYQQNIDRQRIVMTGERSGTLFQIIVEVLKFNKRNFNAVVDGTPSAKVECPIVLIKDTNTAALLGYHHHVALLTAPQAKDLLPALQTFADATPKGGIVMYPEIDAALKSIGAKERADVQSIPYKITPYETKNGQTYLISSTNEKFAIHLTGNEALELLAAAKAILKKIGISSGQFYRAVENIKSL
;
A
#
# COMPACT_ATOMS: atom_id res chain seq x y z
N MET A 1 -21.97 -0.03 11.72
CA MET A 1 -21.48 -1.37 12.09
C MET A 1 -20.47 -1.80 11.04
N PRO A 2 -19.39 -2.50 11.41
CA PRO A 2 -18.50 -3.14 10.45
C PRO A 2 -19.28 -4.12 9.57
N LEU A 3 -18.95 -4.13 8.29
CA LEU A 3 -19.47 -5.08 7.32
C LEU A 3 -18.58 -6.32 7.29
N SER A 4 -19.17 -7.47 6.96
CA SER A 4 -18.41 -8.66 6.63
C SER A 4 -17.56 -8.44 5.36
N PRO A 5 -16.47 -9.20 5.16
CA PRO A 5 -15.66 -9.10 3.95
C PRO A 5 -16.46 -9.32 2.66
N GLN A 6 -17.45 -10.23 2.70
CA GLN A 6 -18.34 -10.49 1.57
C GLN A 6 -19.24 -9.29 1.25
N GLU A 7 -19.82 -8.64 2.25
CA GLU A 7 -20.60 -7.42 2.04
C GLU A 7 -19.75 -6.28 1.48
N VAL A 8 -18.52 -6.12 1.99
CA VAL A 8 -17.56 -5.14 1.44
C VAL A 8 -17.23 -5.47 -0.01
N TYR A 9 -16.98 -6.73 -0.34
CA TYR A 9 -16.74 -7.15 -1.72
C TYR A 9 -17.92 -6.82 -2.63
N GLN A 10 -19.15 -7.18 -2.24
CA GLN A 10 -20.36 -6.89 -3.03
C GLN A 10 -20.55 -5.39 -3.27
N GLN A 11 -20.28 -4.55 -2.28
CA GLN A 11 -20.38 -3.09 -2.43
C GLN A 11 -19.30 -2.48 -3.35
N ASN A 12 -18.23 -3.23 -3.62
CA ASN A 12 -17.05 -2.78 -4.36
C ASN A 12 -16.68 -3.71 -5.53
N ILE A 13 -17.66 -4.43 -6.11
CA ILE A 13 -17.43 -5.38 -7.18
C ILE A 13 -16.82 -4.71 -8.43
N ASP A 14 -17.33 -3.53 -8.76
CA ASP A 14 -16.91 -2.73 -9.93
C ASP A 14 -15.67 -1.85 -9.67
N ARG A 15 -15.01 -2.02 -8.53
CA ARG A 15 -13.86 -1.19 -8.12
C ARG A 15 -12.60 -2.03 -8.05
N GLN A 16 -11.46 -1.41 -8.35
CA GLN A 16 -10.17 -1.99 -8.04
C GLN A 16 -9.99 -2.01 -6.51
N ARG A 17 -9.69 -3.19 -5.95
CA ARG A 17 -9.65 -3.44 -4.51
C ARG A 17 -8.19 -3.61 -4.13
N ILE A 18 -7.68 -2.63 -3.39
CA ILE A 18 -6.30 -2.60 -2.92
C ILE A 18 -6.34 -2.96 -1.46
N VAL A 19 -5.95 -4.19 -1.14
CA VAL A 19 -5.97 -4.72 0.22
C VAL A 19 -4.55 -4.67 0.78
N MET A 20 -4.39 -3.95 1.89
CA MET A 20 -3.11 -3.80 2.58
C MET A 20 -3.16 -4.44 3.96
N THR A 21 -2.07 -5.08 4.35
CA THR A 21 -1.98 -5.83 5.61
C THR A 21 -0.59 -5.74 6.24
N GLY A 22 -0.54 -5.96 7.55
CA GLY A 22 0.65 -5.87 8.39
C GLY A 22 0.61 -4.81 9.45
N GLU A 23 1.56 -4.90 10.38
CA GLU A 23 1.60 -4.05 11.57
C GLU A 23 1.67 -2.57 11.21
N ARG A 24 2.34 -2.23 10.11
CA ARG A 24 2.47 -0.85 9.61
C ARG A 24 1.49 -0.46 8.51
N SER A 25 0.52 -1.32 8.20
CA SER A 25 -0.50 -1.04 7.18
C SER A 25 -1.35 0.19 7.50
N GLY A 26 -1.53 0.51 8.78
CA GLY A 26 -2.20 1.74 9.23
C GLY A 26 -1.47 3.02 8.80
N THR A 27 -0.16 3.10 9.07
CA THR A 27 0.68 4.24 8.66
C THR A 27 0.76 4.34 7.13
N LEU A 28 0.91 3.20 6.44
CA LEU A 28 0.87 3.16 4.98
C LEU A 28 -0.44 3.69 4.42
N PHE A 29 -1.58 3.24 4.98
CA PHE A 29 -2.90 3.70 4.59
C PHE A 29 -3.01 5.22 4.70
N GLN A 30 -2.52 5.81 5.79
CA GLN A 30 -2.54 7.27 5.97
C GLN A 30 -1.67 8.00 4.94
N ILE A 31 -0.47 7.50 4.65
CA ILE A 31 0.38 8.09 3.59
C ILE A 31 -0.36 8.10 2.25
N ILE A 32 -0.97 6.98 1.86
CA ILE A 32 -1.72 6.87 0.59
C ILE A 32 -2.88 7.85 0.58
N VAL A 33 -3.66 7.92 1.67
CA VAL A 33 -4.79 8.83 1.81
C VAL A 33 -4.37 10.29 1.69
N GLU A 34 -3.30 10.71 2.37
CA GLU A 34 -2.82 12.09 2.31
C GLU A 34 -2.32 12.45 0.90
N VAL A 35 -1.61 11.54 0.21
CA VAL A 35 -1.19 11.78 -1.17
C VAL A 35 -2.39 11.87 -2.12
N LEU A 36 -3.41 11.03 -1.96
CA LEU A 36 -4.62 11.09 -2.80
C LEU A 36 -5.43 12.37 -2.56
N LYS A 37 -5.61 12.77 -1.29
CA LYS A 37 -6.28 14.03 -0.92
C LYS A 37 -5.54 15.23 -1.49
N PHE A 38 -4.21 15.30 -1.33
CA PHE A 38 -3.38 16.38 -1.87
C PHE A 38 -3.57 16.52 -3.38
N ASN A 39 -3.63 15.40 -4.09
CA ASN A 39 -3.83 15.35 -5.54
C ASN A 39 -5.32 15.41 -5.97
N LYS A 40 -6.24 15.67 -5.04
CA LYS A 40 -7.70 15.73 -5.27
C LYS A 40 -8.25 14.51 -6.00
N ARG A 41 -7.74 13.32 -5.66
CA ARG A 41 -8.18 12.05 -6.24
C ARG A 41 -9.24 11.43 -5.35
N ASN A 42 -10.39 11.11 -5.94
CA ASN A 42 -11.46 10.40 -5.23
C ASN A 42 -11.06 8.94 -5.03
N PHE A 43 -11.35 8.42 -3.84
CA PHE A 43 -11.18 7.03 -3.45
C PHE A 43 -12.23 6.67 -2.40
N ASN A 44 -12.58 5.39 -2.31
CA ASN A 44 -13.28 4.86 -1.15
C ASN A 44 -12.26 4.18 -0.23
N ALA A 45 -12.60 4.08 1.05
CA ALA A 45 -11.82 3.32 2.01
C ALA A 45 -12.69 2.39 2.84
N VAL A 46 -12.10 1.29 3.28
CA VAL A 46 -12.66 0.38 4.28
C VAL A 46 -11.56 0.08 5.29
N VAL A 47 -11.86 0.34 6.57
CA VAL A 47 -10.94 0.09 7.68
C VAL A 47 -11.60 -0.87 8.65
N ASP A 48 -11.05 -2.08 8.78
CA ASP A 48 -11.53 -3.13 9.68
C ASP A 48 -13.05 -3.37 9.48
N GLY A 49 -13.45 -3.59 8.22
CA GLY A 49 -14.84 -3.77 7.80
C GLY A 49 -15.69 -2.49 7.77
N THR A 50 -15.20 -1.35 8.24
CA THR A 50 -15.96 -0.10 8.31
C THR A 50 -15.73 0.76 7.06
N PRO A 51 -16.74 0.95 6.19
CA PRO A 51 -16.60 1.77 4.98
C PRO A 51 -16.61 3.27 5.31
N SER A 52 -15.84 4.04 4.54
CA SER A 52 -15.94 5.50 4.49
C SER A 52 -17.22 5.94 3.78
N ALA A 53 -17.49 7.25 3.78
CA ALA A 53 -18.53 7.83 2.94
C ALA A 53 -18.35 7.38 1.48
N LYS A 54 -19.45 6.93 0.85
CA LYS A 54 -19.43 6.39 -0.51
C LYS A 54 -19.27 7.53 -1.51
N VAL A 55 -18.19 7.48 -2.28
CA VAL A 55 -17.97 8.35 -3.44
C VAL A 55 -17.89 7.49 -4.69
N GLU A 56 -18.39 7.98 -5.82
CA GLU A 56 -18.19 7.31 -7.10
C GLU A 56 -16.73 7.44 -7.54
N CYS A 57 -16.01 6.33 -7.56
CA CYS A 57 -14.60 6.29 -7.94
C CYS A 57 -14.17 4.86 -8.29
N PRO A 58 -13.10 4.68 -9.08
CA PRO A 58 -12.72 3.37 -9.60
C PRO A 58 -11.96 2.49 -8.59
N ILE A 59 -11.61 3.01 -7.41
CA ILE A 59 -10.74 2.31 -6.45
C ILE A 59 -11.36 2.27 -5.04
N VAL A 60 -11.00 1.25 -4.29
CA VAL A 60 -11.21 1.18 -2.84
C VAL A 60 -9.92 0.70 -2.15
N LEU A 61 -9.51 1.43 -1.12
CA LEU A 61 -8.42 1.08 -0.22
C LEU A 61 -8.99 0.30 0.96
N ILE A 62 -8.48 -0.90 1.21
CA ILE A 62 -8.97 -1.77 2.27
C ILE A 62 -7.81 -2.10 3.20
N LYS A 63 -7.94 -1.74 4.48
CA LYS A 63 -7.03 -2.17 5.55
C LYS A 63 -7.84 -3.00 6.54
N ASP A 64 -7.36 -4.19 6.86
CA ASP A 64 -7.95 -5.03 7.91
C ASP A 64 -6.87 -5.65 8.80
N THR A 65 -7.06 -5.51 10.11
CA THR A 65 -6.22 -6.14 11.15
C THR A 65 -6.50 -7.62 11.30
N ASN A 66 -7.71 -8.08 10.92
CA ASN A 66 -8.06 -9.49 10.91
C ASN A 66 -7.55 -10.15 9.63
N THR A 67 -6.43 -10.86 9.74
CA THR A 67 -5.82 -11.58 8.60
C THR A 67 -6.77 -12.62 7.99
N ALA A 68 -7.68 -13.21 8.78
CA ALA A 68 -8.67 -14.17 8.28
C ALA A 68 -9.74 -13.53 7.38
N ALA A 69 -9.95 -12.21 7.49
CA ALA A 69 -10.90 -11.47 6.66
C ALA A 69 -10.37 -11.23 5.22
N LEU A 70 -9.05 -11.22 5.03
CA LEU A 70 -8.40 -10.70 3.82
C LEU A 70 -8.88 -11.38 2.53
N LEU A 71 -9.07 -12.70 2.55
CA LEU A 71 -9.51 -13.47 1.38
C LEU A 71 -10.91 -13.07 0.91
N GLY A 72 -11.79 -12.72 1.85
CA GLY A 72 -13.17 -12.36 1.53
C GLY A 72 -13.31 -11.03 0.79
N TYR A 73 -12.25 -10.21 0.76
CA TYR A 73 -12.24 -8.97 -0.01
C TYR A 73 -11.99 -9.16 -1.50
N HIS A 74 -11.56 -10.35 -1.94
CA HIS A 74 -11.25 -10.66 -3.34
C HIS A 74 -10.39 -9.57 -4.01
N HIS A 75 -9.20 -9.33 -3.46
CA HIS A 75 -8.34 -8.22 -3.86
C HIS A 75 -7.93 -8.30 -5.33
N HIS A 76 -7.65 -7.13 -5.90
CA HIS A 76 -6.93 -7.01 -7.16
C HIS A 76 -5.44 -6.75 -6.92
N VAL A 77 -5.12 -6.06 -5.82
CA VAL A 77 -3.76 -5.79 -5.37
C VAL A 77 -3.62 -6.22 -3.91
N ALA A 78 -2.66 -7.10 -3.63
CA ALA A 78 -2.20 -7.44 -2.29
C ALA A 78 -0.97 -6.59 -1.96
N LEU A 79 -1.01 -5.83 -0.87
CA LEU A 79 0.09 -4.97 -0.42
C LEU A 79 0.52 -5.38 0.99
N LEU A 80 1.65 -6.09 1.05
CA LEU A 80 2.21 -6.59 2.30
C LEU A 80 3.14 -5.55 2.91
N THR A 81 3.06 -5.34 4.21
CA THR A 81 3.98 -4.47 4.98
C THR A 81 4.69 -5.25 6.07
N ALA A 82 5.93 -4.88 6.38
CA ALA A 82 6.70 -5.40 7.50
C ALA A 82 6.58 -4.49 8.74
N PRO A 83 6.83 -5.02 9.95
CA PRO A 83 7.06 -6.43 10.27
C PRO A 83 5.76 -7.24 10.28
N GLN A 84 5.91 -8.57 10.41
CA GLN A 84 4.81 -9.52 10.57
C GLN A 84 5.17 -10.58 11.60
N ALA A 85 4.18 -10.99 12.38
CA ALA A 85 4.30 -12.14 13.26
C ALA A 85 4.47 -13.43 12.44
N LYS A 86 5.40 -14.30 12.85
CA LYS A 86 5.79 -15.50 12.09
C LYS A 86 4.63 -16.47 11.87
N ASP A 87 3.72 -16.56 12.82
CA ASP A 87 2.51 -17.38 12.79
C ASP A 87 1.46 -16.87 11.79
N LEU A 88 1.53 -15.59 11.38
CA LEU A 88 0.67 -15.04 10.33
C LEU A 88 1.18 -15.30 8.92
N LEU A 89 2.47 -15.66 8.74
CA LEU A 89 3.07 -15.88 7.42
C LEU A 89 2.32 -16.91 6.55
N PRO A 90 1.82 -18.05 7.05
CA PRO A 90 1.02 -18.98 6.24
C PRO A 90 -0.29 -18.37 5.73
N ALA A 91 -0.95 -17.54 6.54
CA ALA A 91 -2.17 -16.85 6.13
C ALA A 91 -1.86 -15.76 5.09
N LEU A 92 -0.74 -15.05 5.24
CA LEU A 92 -0.26 -14.08 4.24
C LEU A 92 0.15 -14.74 2.92
N GLN A 93 0.76 -15.93 2.97
CA GLN A 93 1.04 -16.74 1.78
C GLN A 93 -0.26 -17.10 1.05
N THR A 94 -1.26 -17.57 1.78
CA THR A 94 -2.58 -17.90 1.22
C THR A 94 -3.24 -16.68 0.59
N PHE A 95 -3.16 -15.53 1.27
CA PHE A 95 -3.66 -14.25 0.76
C PHE A 95 -2.94 -13.82 -0.54
N ALA A 96 -1.61 -13.88 -0.57
CA ALA A 96 -0.85 -13.55 -1.78
C ALA A 96 -1.14 -14.54 -2.93
N ASP A 97 -1.27 -15.83 -2.64
CA ASP A 97 -1.60 -16.86 -3.63
C ASP A 97 -3.03 -16.69 -4.20
N ALA A 98 -3.96 -16.15 -3.41
CA ALA A 98 -5.31 -15.84 -3.86
C ALA A 98 -5.39 -14.64 -4.83
N THR A 99 -4.26 -13.99 -5.14
CA THR A 99 -4.23 -12.91 -6.14
C THR A 99 -4.69 -13.44 -7.51
N PRO A 100 -5.72 -12.80 -8.12
CA PRO A 100 -6.29 -13.27 -9.38
C PRO A 100 -5.33 -13.03 -10.55
N LYS A 101 -5.59 -13.70 -11.68
CA LYS A 101 -4.93 -13.40 -12.95
C LYS A 101 -5.07 -11.92 -13.31
N GLY A 102 -3.95 -11.28 -13.69
CA GLY A 102 -3.81 -9.85 -13.92
C GLY A 102 -3.66 -9.02 -12.64
N GLY A 103 -3.71 -9.64 -11.46
CA GLY A 103 -3.53 -8.98 -10.18
C GLY A 103 -2.08 -8.69 -9.85
N ILE A 104 -1.88 -8.02 -8.72
CA ILE A 104 -0.56 -7.54 -8.29
C ILE A 104 -0.29 -7.95 -6.85
N VAL A 105 0.92 -8.43 -6.57
CA VAL A 105 1.45 -8.60 -5.20
C VAL A 105 2.61 -7.63 -5.01
N MET A 106 2.52 -6.81 -3.97
CA MET A 106 3.54 -5.84 -3.58
C MET A 106 4.10 -6.20 -2.20
N TYR A 107 5.43 -6.18 -2.05
CA TYR A 107 6.10 -6.64 -0.84
C TYR A 107 7.44 -5.91 -0.62
N PRO A 108 7.92 -5.82 0.64
CA PRO A 108 9.21 -5.21 0.94
C PRO A 108 10.36 -6.07 0.44
N GLU A 109 11.29 -5.48 -0.34
CA GLU A 109 12.45 -6.20 -0.86
C GLU A 109 13.40 -6.69 0.25
N ILE A 110 13.46 -5.95 1.36
CA ILE A 110 14.43 -6.17 2.45
C ILE A 110 13.97 -7.23 3.46
N ASP A 111 12.67 -7.53 3.53
CA ASP A 111 12.12 -8.54 4.44
C ASP A 111 12.14 -9.91 3.76
N ALA A 112 13.00 -10.81 4.25
CA ALA A 112 13.17 -12.13 3.64
C ALA A 112 11.90 -12.99 3.69
N ALA A 113 11.08 -12.87 4.74
CA ALA A 113 9.87 -13.67 4.92
C ALA A 113 8.75 -13.20 3.99
N LEU A 114 8.56 -11.89 3.84
CA LEU A 114 7.58 -11.35 2.89
C LEU A 114 8.06 -11.43 1.45
N LYS A 115 9.38 -11.41 1.23
CA LYS A 115 9.96 -11.66 -0.10
C LYS A 115 9.74 -13.09 -0.56
N SER A 116 9.86 -14.10 0.30
CA SER A 116 9.58 -15.49 -0.11
C SER A 116 8.12 -15.69 -0.51
N ILE A 117 7.21 -14.94 0.11
CA ILE A 117 5.78 -14.92 -0.23
C ILE A 117 5.52 -14.16 -1.54
N GLY A 118 5.98 -12.91 -1.62
CA GLY A 118 5.64 -12.00 -2.70
C GLY A 118 6.41 -12.22 -4.00
N ALA A 119 7.64 -12.75 -3.93
CA ALA A 119 8.49 -12.99 -5.09
C ALA A 119 8.20 -14.32 -5.82
N LYS A 120 7.20 -15.08 -5.37
CA LYS A 120 6.81 -16.34 -6.00
C LYS A 120 6.42 -16.10 -7.45
N GLU A 121 7.17 -16.70 -8.37
CA GLU A 121 6.96 -16.51 -9.81
C GLU A 121 5.61 -17.07 -10.26
N ARG A 122 4.86 -16.23 -10.97
CA ARG A 122 3.57 -16.56 -11.58
C ARG A 122 3.44 -15.81 -12.90
N ALA A 123 3.14 -16.53 -13.98
CA ALA A 123 2.98 -15.91 -15.30
C ALA A 123 1.76 -14.98 -15.39
N ASP A 124 0.79 -15.17 -14.49
CA ASP A 124 -0.50 -14.47 -14.48
C ASP A 124 -0.59 -13.35 -13.45
N VAL A 125 0.38 -13.20 -12.55
CA VAL A 125 0.38 -12.20 -11.46
C VAL A 125 1.64 -11.35 -11.53
N GLN A 126 1.47 -10.03 -11.40
CA GLN A 126 2.61 -9.13 -11.34
C GLN A 126 3.16 -9.05 -9.91
N SER A 127 4.35 -9.58 -9.71
CA SER A 127 5.12 -9.42 -8.48
C SER A 127 5.94 -8.12 -8.51
N ILE A 128 5.78 -7.25 -7.49
CA ILE A 128 6.46 -5.95 -7.41
C ILE A 128 7.14 -5.79 -6.06
N PRO A 129 8.47 -5.97 -5.97
CA PRO A 129 9.19 -5.55 -4.78
C PRO A 129 9.19 -4.03 -4.70
N TYR A 130 8.99 -3.50 -3.50
CA TYR A 130 9.28 -2.09 -3.22
C TYR A 130 10.57 -1.97 -2.40
N LYS A 131 11.35 -0.95 -2.76
CA LYS A 131 12.65 -0.64 -2.17
C LYS A 131 12.67 0.83 -1.80
N ILE A 132 13.31 1.14 -0.67
CA ILE A 132 13.57 2.52 -0.24
C ILE A 132 14.11 3.33 -1.43
N THR A 133 13.41 4.42 -1.75
CA THR A 133 13.84 5.35 -2.80
C THR A 133 15.15 5.99 -2.39
N PRO A 134 16.10 6.24 -3.32
CA PRO A 134 17.32 6.97 -3.01
C PRO A 134 17.04 8.23 -2.18
N TYR A 135 17.79 8.41 -1.10
CA TYR A 135 17.62 9.52 -0.19
C TYR A 135 18.98 9.96 0.36
N GLU A 136 19.03 11.20 0.84
CA GLU A 136 20.18 11.72 1.58
C GLU A 136 19.69 12.49 2.80
N THR A 137 20.52 12.57 3.83
CA THR A 137 20.30 13.45 4.99
C THR A 137 21.43 14.47 5.04
N LYS A 138 21.08 15.75 5.00
CA LYS A 138 22.02 16.87 5.05
C LYS A 138 21.54 17.90 6.06
N ASN A 139 22.39 18.24 7.03
CA ASN A 139 22.10 19.20 8.09
C ASN A 139 20.79 18.89 8.86
N GLY A 140 20.54 17.61 9.14
CA GLY A 140 19.32 17.17 9.84
C GLY A 140 18.05 17.10 8.98
N GLN A 141 18.08 17.58 7.73
CA GLN A 141 16.97 17.46 6.79
C GLN A 141 17.16 16.25 5.88
N THR A 142 16.12 15.41 5.75
CA THR A 142 16.13 14.27 4.82
C THR A 142 15.46 14.66 3.51
N TYR A 143 16.04 14.19 2.40
CA TYR A 143 15.57 14.45 1.05
C TYR A 143 15.38 13.13 0.30
N LEU A 144 14.23 12.94 -0.35
CA LEU A 144 14.09 11.91 -1.37
C LEU A 144 14.70 12.41 -2.67
N ILE A 145 15.42 11.55 -3.36
CA ILE A 145 16.06 11.82 -4.64
C ILE A 145 15.25 11.10 -5.73
N SER A 146 14.80 11.88 -6.71
CA SER A 146 14.08 11.36 -7.87
C SER A 146 15.03 10.80 -8.95
N SER A 147 14.48 10.14 -9.97
CA SER A 147 15.26 9.65 -11.11
C SER A 147 15.89 10.77 -11.95
N THR A 148 15.41 12.01 -11.82
CA THR A 148 15.96 13.22 -12.46
C THR A 148 16.96 13.97 -11.58
N ASN A 149 17.36 13.37 -10.44
CA ASN A 149 18.21 13.98 -9.40
C ASN A 149 17.60 15.21 -8.69
N GLU A 150 16.31 15.50 -8.89
CA GLU A 150 15.60 16.48 -8.07
C GLU A 150 15.46 15.95 -6.63
N LYS A 151 15.63 16.86 -5.66
CA LYS A 151 15.60 16.57 -4.22
C LYS A 151 14.33 17.15 -3.61
N PHE A 152 13.62 16.32 -2.85
CA PHE A 152 12.35 16.66 -2.22
C PHE A 152 12.48 16.52 -0.71
N ALA A 153 12.26 17.61 0.04
CA ALA A 153 12.47 17.64 1.48
C ALA A 153 11.30 16.97 2.22
N ILE A 154 11.58 15.95 3.03
CA ILE A 154 10.55 15.15 3.70
C ILE A 154 10.66 15.22 5.22
N HIS A 155 9.51 15.16 5.90
CA HIS A 155 9.46 15.11 7.36
C HIS A 155 9.36 13.68 7.91
N LEU A 156 8.81 12.75 7.12
CA LEU A 156 8.73 11.34 7.46
C LEU A 156 10.08 10.66 7.25
N THR A 157 10.80 10.37 8.33
CA THR A 157 12.19 9.90 8.29
C THR A 157 12.39 8.59 9.04
N GLY A 158 13.58 8.00 8.91
CA GLY A 158 13.89 6.67 9.43
C GLY A 158 13.55 5.56 8.44
N ASN A 159 14.23 4.42 8.57
CA ASN A 159 14.13 3.30 7.62
C ASN A 159 12.69 2.83 7.42
N GLU A 160 11.92 2.75 8.50
CA GLU A 160 10.53 2.29 8.48
C GLU A 160 9.65 3.23 7.65
N ALA A 161 9.73 4.55 7.91
CA ALA A 161 8.96 5.54 7.16
C ALA A 161 9.37 5.58 5.67
N LEU A 162 10.67 5.51 5.38
CA LEU A 162 11.21 5.49 4.02
C LEU A 162 10.75 4.25 3.24
N GLU A 163 10.65 3.10 3.92
CA GLU A 163 10.10 1.88 3.34
C GLU A 163 8.61 2.04 3.02
N LEU A 164 7.81 2.61 3.93
CA LEU A 164 6.39 2.87 3.69
C LEU A 164 6.17 3.89 2.57
N LEU A 165 7.03 4.92 2.46
CA LEU A 165 7.01 5.85 1.33
C LEU A 165 7.29 5.14 0.01
N ALA A 166 8.20 4.15 -0.01
CA ALA A 166 8.44 3.34 -1.19
C ALA A 166 7.23 2.47 -1.56
N ALA A 167 6.59 1.83 -0.59
CA ALA A 167 5.37 1.06 -0.78
C ALA A 167 4.24 1.95 -1.33
N ALA A 168 4.01 3.12 -0.71
CA ALA A 168 3.03 4.10 -1.15
C ALA A 168 3.31 4.56 -2.58
N LYS A 169 4.55 4.92 -2.90
CA LYS A 169 4.95 5.33 -4.26
C LYS A 169 4.66 4.24 -5.30
N ALA A 170 4.94 2.98 -4.98
CA ALA A 170 4.71 1.85 -5.89
C ALA A 170 3.22 1.67 -6.20
N ILE A 171 2.35 1.68 -5.18
CA ILE A 171 0.90 1.53 -5.40
C ILE A 171 0.28 2.78 -6.03
N LEU A 172 0.66 3.98 -5.59
CA LEU A 172 0.17 5.24 -6.13
C LEU A 172 0.50 5.37 -7.63
N LYS A 173 1.68 4.92 -8.06
CA LYS A 173 2.04 4.85 -9.49
C LYS A 173 1.09 3.95 -10.28
N LYS A 174 0.66 2.82 -9.73
CA LYS A 174 -0.28 1.89 -10.39
C LYS A 174 -1.69 2.45 -10.53
N ILE A 175 -2.11 3.34 -9.62
CA ILE A 175 -3.40 4.03 -9.69
C ILE A 175 -3.33 5.43 -10.31
N GLY A 176 -2.24 5.72 -11.04
CA GLY A 176 -2.12 6.90 -11.88
C GLY A 176 -1.72 8.18 -11.14
N ILE A 177 -0.99 8.08 -10.04
CA ILE A 177 -0.25 9.20 -9.45
C ILE A 177 1.17 9.20 -10.03
N SER A 178 1.56 10.28 -10.69
CA SER A 178 2.92 10.41 -11.22
C SER A 178 3.96 10.55 -10.10
N SER A 179 5.23 10.27 -10.39
CA SER A 179 6.29 10.46 -9.40
C SER A 179 6.39 11.91 -8.91
N GLY A 180 6.21 12.89 -9.80
CA GLY A 180 6.19 14.31 -9.40
C GLY A 180 5.01 14.65 -8.48
N GLN A 181 3.81 14.11 -8.75
CA GLN A 181 2.65 14.27 -7.86
C GLN A 181 2.88 13.64 -6.49
N PHE A 182 3.50 12.46 -6.45
CA PHE A 182 3.86 11.78 -5.21
C PHE A 182 4.84 12.62 -4.39
N TYR A 183 5.96 13.03 -4.98
CA TYR A 183 7.00 13.76 -4.25
C TYR A 183 6.47 15.09 -3.68
N ARG A 184 5.76 15.89 -4.49
CA ARG A 184 5.14 17.14 -4.02
C ARG A 184 4.17 16.92 -2.86
N ALA A 185 3.39 15.85 -2.90
CA ALA A 185 2.47 15.53 -1.82
C ALA A 185 3.23 15.15 -0.54
N VAL A 186 4.26 14.30 -0.64
CA VAL A 186 5.04 13.83 0.51
C VAL A 186 5.80 14.97 1.19
N GLU A 187 6.32 15.95 0.45
CA GLU A 187 6.93 17.14 1.05
C GLU A 187 5.97 17.91 1.97
N ASN A 188 4.66 17.80 1.74
CA ASN A 188 3.64 18.50 2.52
C ASN A 188 3.12 17.68 3.73
N ILE A 189 3.52 16.41 3.87
CA ILE A 189 3.14 15.59 5.02
C ILE A 189 4.07 15.92 6.18
N LYS A 190 3.55 16.68 7.17
CA LYS A 190 4.32 17.08 8.36
C LYS A 190 4.40 15.99 9.42
N SER A 191 3.31 15.24 9.61
CA SER A 191 3.16 14.14 10.57
C SER A 191 2.02 13.22 10.12
N LEU A 192 2.00 11.97 10.63
CA LEU A 192 0.96 10.97 10.40
C LEU A 192 0.24 10.62 11.70
#